data_AF-A0A2W1K003-F1
#
_entry.id   AF-A0A2W1K003-F1
#
_cell.length_a   1.000
_cell.length_b   1.000
_cell.length_c   1.000
_cell.angle_alpha   90.00
_cell.angle_beta   90.00
_cell.angle_gamma   90.00
#
_symmetry.space_group_name_H-M   'P 1'
#
loop_
_entity.id
_entity.type
_entity.pdbx_description
1 polymer ?
#
loop_
_entity_poly.entity_id
_entity_poly.type
_entity_poly.pdbx_seq_one_letter_code
_entity_poly.pdbx_strand_id
1 'polypeptide(L)'
;MIETGATKIETMDTVSQALQDLPFDILFDEGNYLARQLGIVLTLPEEHKQALKGVNVPVEEANGDSYASPDPATYVLNQDGVISWAFLPNNYRKRAEVADIAAALDRL
;
A
#
# COMPACT_ATOMS: atom_id res chain seq x y z
N MET A 1 9.73 -7.91 16.22
CA MET A 1 9.54 -9.36 16.06
C MET A 1 8.58 -9.51 14.90
N ILE A 2 9.07 -9.88 13.72
CA ILE A 2 8.21 -10.17 12.56
C ILE A 2 7.91 -11.65 12.67
N GLU A 3 6.69 -11.99 13.07
CA GLU A 3 6.24 -13.38 13.14
C GLU A 3 5.79 -13.84 11.75
N THR A 4 6.44 -14.87 11.24
CA THR A 4 5.99 -15.64 10.08
C THR A 4 4.93 -16.63 10.56
N GLY A 5 3.68 -16.18 10.66
CA GLY A 5 2.52 -16.99 11.05
C GLY A 5 1.52 -17.09 9.91
N ALA A 6 1.45 -18.26 9.28
CA ALA A 6 0.43 -18.58 8.28
C ALA A 6 -0.97 -18.47 8.92
N THR A 7 -1.74 -17.45 8.53
CA THR A 7 -3.16 -17.35 8.86
C THR A 7 -3.96 -17.54 7.58
N LYS A 8 -4.89 -18.48 7.67
CA LYS A 8 -5.80 -18.94 6.62
C LYS A 8 -6.73 -17.80 6.21
N ILE A 9 -6.57 -17.26 4.99
CA ILE A 9 -7.39 -16.16 4.48
C ILE A 9 -8.12 -16.66 3.22
N GLU A 10 -9.44 -16.88 3.32
CA GLU A 10 -10.30 -17.35 2.21
C GLU A 10 -10.57 -16.29 1.13
N THR A 11 -9.95 -15.10 1.21
CA THR A 11 -9.92 -14.07 0.15
C THR A 11 -8.63 -14.06 -0.69
N MET A 12 -7.69 -14.98 -0.44
CA MET A 12 -6.34 -14.98 -1.04
C MET A 12 -6.23 -15.46 -2.51
N ASP A 13 -7.26 -16.03 -3.13
CA ASP A 13 -7.04 -16.78 -4.38
C ASP A 13 -6.48 -15.94 -5.55
N THR A 14 -6.91 -14.69 -5.73
CA THR A 14 -6.43 -13.86 -6.86
C THR A 14 -5.12 -13.14 -6.56
N VAL A 15 -4.95 -12.63 -5.33
CA VAL A 15 -3.72 -11.95 -4.90
C VAL A 15 -2.59 -12.97 -4.78
N SER A 16 -2.82 -14.13 -4.15
CA SER A 16 -1.80 -15.17 -4.03
C SER A 16 -1.40 -15.81 -5.34
N GLN A 17 -2.24 -15.78 -6.39
CA GLN A 17 -1.84 -16.18 -7.74
C GLN A 17 -0.97 -15.12 -8.42
N ALA A 18 -1.33 -13.83 -8.31
CA ALA A 18 -0.56 -12.74 -8.91
C ALA A 18 0.81 -12.50 -8.24
N LEU A 19 0.97 -12.97 -7.00
CA LEU A 19 2.19 -12.85 -6.21
C LEU A 19 3.13 -14.08 -6.34
N GLN A 20 2.77 -15.09 -7.15
CA GLN A 20 3.66 -16.23 -7.41
C GLN A 20 4.85 -15.77 -8.26
N ASP A 21 6.03 -16.33 -7.99
CA ASP A 21 7.26 -16.14 -8.77
C ASP A 21 7.84 -14.71 -8.83
N LEU A 22 7.48 -13.84 -7.88
CA LEU A 22 8.17 -12.54 -7.76
C LEU A 22 9.57 -12.74 -7.14
N PRO A 23 10.64 -12.17 -7.72
CA PRO A 23 12.01 -12.33 -7.22
C PRO A 23 12.32 -11.42 -6.01
N PHE A 24 11.30 -10.89 -5.35
CA PHE A 24 11.42 -9.95 -4.24
C PHE A 24 10.34 -10.18 -3.18
N ASP A 25 10.63 -9.73 -1.96
CA ASP A 25 9.73 -9.86 -0.84
C ASP A 25 8.47 -8.99 -1.00
N ILE A 26 7.33 -9.54 -0.58
CA ILE A 26 6.08 -8.81 -0.46
C ILE A 26 5.74 -8.73 1.02
N LEU A 27 5.50 -7.52 1.50
CA LEU A 27 5.18 -7.25 2.91
C LEU A 27 3.69 -6.99 3.08
N PHE A 28 3.15 -7.40 4.23
CA PHE A 28 1.76 -7.16 4.62
C PHE A 28 1.73 -6.19 5.81
N ASP A 29 1.09 -5.03 5.62
CA ASP A 29 0.91 -3.99 6.66
C ASP A 29 -0.48 -4.08 7.27
N GLU A 30 -0.65 -5.02 8.21
CA GLU A 30 -1.92 -5.23 8.89
C GLU A 30 -2.42 -3.94 9.57
N GLY A 31 -3.65 -3.52 9.26
CA GLY A 31 -4.26 -2.32 9.84
C GLY A 31 -3.64 -0.99 9.37
N ASN A 32 -2.80 -1.00 8.33
CA ASN A 32 -2.10 0.17 7.80
C ASN A 32 -1.16 0.82 8.83
N TYR A 33 -0.50 0.06 9.71
CA TYR A 33 0.34 0.62 10.78
C TYR A 33 1.52 1.42 10.22
N LEU A 34 2.31 0.82 9.32
CA LEU A 34 3.44 1.50 8.69
C LEU A 34 2.96 2.66 7.82
N ALA A 35 1.90 2.46 7.03
CA ALA A 35 1.34 3.51 6.19
C ALA A 35 0.87 4.74 7.00
N ARG A 36 0.33 4.54 8.22
CA ARG A 36 -0.02 5.64 9.13
C ARG A 36 1.20 6.39 9.62
N GLN A 37 2.27 5.68 9.98
CA GLN A 37 3.54 6.30 10.40
C GLN A 37 4.18 7.11 9.28
N LEU A 38 4.03 6.65 8.03
CA LEU A 38 4.49 7.34 6.84
C LEU A 38 3.57 8.49 6.39
N GLY A 39 2.41 8.66 7.03
CA GLY A 39 1.47 9.73 6.72
C GLY A 39 0.76 9.58 5.37
N ILE A 40 0.68 8.36 4.83
CA ILE A 40 0.12 8.09 3.49
C ILE A 40 -1.28 7.46 3.53
N VAL A 41 -1.94 7.38 4.68
CA VAL A 41 -3.29 6.82 4.76
C VAL A 41 -4.33 7.88 4.39
N LEU A 42 -5.09 7.61 3.33
CA LEU A 42 -6.29 8.34 2.97
C LEU A 42 -7.51 7.66 3.61
N THR A 43 -8.24 8.40 4.43
CA THR A 43 -9.58 8.00 4.90
C THR A 43 -10.63 8.68 4.06
N LEU A 44 -11.55 7.93 3.45
CA LEU A 44 -12.64 8.55 2.69
C LEU A 44 -13.47 9.48 3.58
N PRO A 45 -13.77 10.71 3.13
CA PRO A 45 -14.74 11.59 3.77
C PRO A 45 -16.12 10.93 3.88
N GLU A 46 -16.87 11.29 4.94
CA GLU A 46 -18.16 10.67 5.25
C GLU A 46 -19.18 10.81 4.10
N GLU A 47 -19.19 11.95 3.41
CA GLU A 47 -20.03 12.19 2.24
C GLU A 47 -19.79 11.18 1.10
N HIS A 48 -18.52 10.81 0.86
CA HIS A 48 -18.16 9.82 -0.15
C HIS A 48 -18.58 8.42 0.26
N LYS A 49 -18.44 8.08 1.55
CA LYS A 49 -18.92 6.80 2.09
C LYS A 49 -20.43 6.66 1.90
N GLN A 50 -21.20 7.70 2.20
CA GLN A 50 -22.65 7.72 2.02
C GLN A 50 -23.04 7.56 0.54
N ALA A 51 -22.34 8.24 -0.36
CA ALA A 51 -22.57 8.09 -1.81
C ALA A 51 -22.31 6.65 -2.28
N LEU A 52 -21.22 6.03 -1.84
CA LEU A 52 -20.85 4.65 -2.20
C LEU A 52 -21.81 3.62 -1.61
N LYS A 53 -22.29 3.83 -0.38
CA LYS A 53 -23.38 3.03 0.21
C LYS A 53 -24.67 3.16 -0.59
N GLY A 54 -25.00 4.36 -1.06
CA GLY A 54 -26.19 4.62 -1.89
C GLY A 54 -26.21 3.88 -3.23
N VAL A 55 -25.07 3.43 -3.72
CA VAL A 55 -24.93 2.61 -4.94
C VAL A 55 -24.54 1.15 -4.66
N ASN A 56 -24.66 0.69 -3.41
CA ASN A 56 -24.36 -0.68 -2.97
C ASN A 56 -22.93 -1.17 -3.31
N VAL A 57 -21.93 -0.29 -3.20
CA VAL A 57 -20.52 -0.70 -3.36
C VAL A 57 -19.97 -1.13 -1.99
N PRO A 58 -19.54 -2.40 -1.80
CA PRO A 58 -19.07 -2.93 -0.52
C PRO A 58 -17.60 -2.55 -0.24
N VAL A 59 -17.32 -1.26 -0.09
CA VAL A 59 -15.94 -0.75 0.04
C VAL A 59 -15.24 -1.24 1.30
N GLU A 60 -15.95 -1.30 2.43
CA GLU A 60 -15.36 -1.80 3.69
C GLU A 60 -14.89 -3.25 3.54
N GLU A 61 -15.73 -4.13 3.01
CA GLU A 61 -15.38 -5.55 2.79
C GLU A 61 -14.19 -5.69 1.84
N ALA A 62 -14.14 -4.88 0.77
CA ALA A 62 -13.04 -4.90 -0.20
C ALA A 62 -11.70 -4.40 0.39
N ASN A 63 -11.74 -3.60 1.45
CA ASN A 63 -10.57 -2.97 2.07
C ASN A 63 -10.20 -3.59 3.44
N GLY A 64 -10.84 -4.68 3.85
CA GLY A 64 -10.61 -5.29 5.17
C GLY A 64 -11.23 -4.48 6.31
N ASP A 65 -12.53 -4.19 6.19
CA ASP A 65 -13.37 -3.48 7.17
C ASP A 65 -12.93 -2.02 7.43
N SER A 66 -12.45 -1.33 6.39
CA SER A 66 -12.03 0.07 6.51
C SER A 66 -12.34 0.92 5.28
N TYR A 67 -12.66 2.19 5.52
CA TYR A 67 -12.62 3.25 4.50
C TYR A 67 -11.24 3.93 4.40
N ALA A 68 -10.22 3.33 5.02
CA ALA A 68 -8.86 3.82 4.99
C ALA A 68 -8.00 2.95 4.07
N SER A 69 -7.30 3.59 3.14
CA SER A 69 -6.37 2.92 2.24
C SER A 69 -5.09 3.73 2.13
N PRO A 70 -3.92 3.07 2.01
CA PRO A 70 -2.69 3.79 1.75
C PRO A 70 -2.73 4.37 0.34
N ASP A 71 -2.41 5.65 0.23
CA ASP A 71 -2.03 6.24 -1.03
C ASP A 71 -0.73 5.58 -1.52
N PRO A 72 -0.60 5.36 -2.83
CA PRO A 72 0.60 4.81 -3.43
C PRO A 72 1.81 5.69 -3.15
N ALA A 73 2.88 5.07 -2.67
CA ALA A 73 4.14 5.71 -2.37
C ALA A 73 5.30 4.85 -2.86
N THR A 74 6.43 5.49 -3.18
CA THR A 74 7.68 4.79 -3.48
C THR A 74 8.79 5.46 -2.70
N TYR A 75 9.58 4.66 -1.98
CA TYR A 75 10.71 5.13 -1.19
C TYR A 75 11.97 4.40 -1.64
N VAL A 76 13.09 5.10 -1.68
CA VAL A 76 14.43 4.53 -1.85
C VAL A 76 15.19 4.81 -0.55
N LEU A 77 15.67 3.74 0.08
CA LEU A 77 16.43 3.80 1.33
C LEU A 77 17.91 3.52 1.04
N ASN A 78 18.81 4.20 1.75
CA ASN A 78 20.24 3.86 1.73
C ASN A 78 20.54 2.67 2.65
N GLN A 79 21.82 2.25 2.70
CA GLN A 79 22.26 1.11 3.51
C GLN A 79 22.11 1.32 5.02
N ASP A 80 22.02 2.56 5.49
CA ASP A 80 21.75 2.90 6.90
C ASP A 80 20.24 2.88 7.22
N GLY A 81 19.38 2.54 6.26
CA GLY A 81 17.92 2.50 6.42
C GLY A 81 17.25 3.88 6.38
N VAL A 82 17.94 4.91 5.87
CA VAL A 82 17.41 6.27 5.75
C VAL A 82 16.80 6.49 4.37
N ILE A 83 15.58 7.03 4.34
CA ILE A 83 14.92 7.45 3.10
C ILE A 83 15.75 8.53 2.42
N SER A 84 16.35 8.20 1.29
CA SER A 84 17.19 9.10 0.50
C SER A 84 16.42 9.72 -0.68
N TRP A 85 15.31 9.09 -1.08
CA TRP A 85 14.37 9.64 -2.05
C TRP A 85 12.96 9.09 -1.81
N ALA A 86 11.94 9.89 -2.12
CA ALA A 86 10.54 9.51 -1.99
C ALA A 86 9.68 10.12 -3.09
N PHE A 87 8.69 9.36 -3.56
CA PHE A 87 7.61 9.83 -4.42
C PHE A 87 6.27 9.66 -3.69
N LEU A 88 5.66 10.79 -3.33
CA LEU A 88 4.45 10.90 -2.51
C LEU A 88 3.43 11.81 -3.21
N PRO A 89 2.72 11.31 -4.24
CA PRO A 89 1.91 12.15 -5.09
C PRO A 89 0.62 12.63 -4.42
N ASN A 90 0.24 12.06 -3.27
CA ASN A 90 -1.05 12.25 -2.60
C ASN A 90 -2.21 12.15 -3.61
N ASN A 91 -2.10 11.15 -4.48
CA ASN A 91 -2.99 10.94 -5.61
C ASN A 91 -2.92 9.47 -6.01
N TYR A 92 -3.96 8.72 -5.68
CA TYR A 92 -4.06 7.28 -5.93
C TYR A 92 -3.83 6.86 -7.39
N ARG A 93 -3.98 7.78 -8.36
CA ARG A 93 -3.77 7.52 -9.80
C ARG A 93 -2.32 7.65 -10.27
N LYS A 94 -1.40 8.12 -9.42
CA LYS A 94 0.01 8.33 -9.80
C LYS A 94 0.90 7.25 -9.19
N ARG A 95 1.98 6.92 -9.90
CA ARG A 95 3.08 6.05 -9.44
C ARG A 95 4.40 6.71 -9.83
N ALA A 96 5.48 6.32 -9.16
CA ALA A 96 6.82 6.71 -9.57
C ALA A 96 7.14 6.09 -10.93
N GLU A 97 7.79 6.86 -11.81
CA GLU A 97 8.33 6.32 -13.05
C GLU A 97 9.58 5.49 -12.74
N VAL A 98 9.75 4.36 -13.44
CA VAL A 98 10.90 3.46 -13.21
C VAL A 98 12.23 4.18 -13.40
N ALA A 99 12.30 5.11 -14.37
CA ALA A 99 13.50 5.92 -14.63
C ALA A 99 13.87 6.83 -13.44
N ASP A 100 12.87 7.39 -12.74
CA ASP A 100 13.11 8.22 -11.57
C ASP A 100 13.62 7.40 -10.39
N ILE A 101 13.09 6.18 -10.21
CA ILE A 101 13.56 5.23 -9.19
C ILE A 101 15.01 4.82 -9.48
N ALA A 102 15.34 4.46 -10.72
CA ALA A 102 16.70 4.09 -11.12
C ALA A 102 17.68 5.26 -10.91
N ALA A 103 17.30 6.47 -11.32
CA ALA A 103 18.11 7.66 -11.13
C ALA A 103 18.30 8.03 -9.65
N ALA A 104 17.37 7.67 -8.76
CA ALA A 104 17.52 7.83 -7.33
C ALA A 104 18.49 6.78 -6.74
N LEU A 105 18.43 5.53 -7.22
CA LEU A 105 19.35 4.46 -6.83
C LEU A 105 20.79 4.76 -7.23
N ASP A 106 21.02 5.32 -8.43
CA ASP A 106 22.36 5.70 -8.92
C ASP A 106 23.04 6.81 -8.10
N ARG A 107 22.29 7.48 -7.20
CA ARG A 107 22.77 8.57 -6.34
C ARG A 107 23.00 8.16 -4.89
N LEU A 108 22.69 6.92 -4.52
CA LEU A 108 22.99 6.35 -3.20
C LEU A 108 24.49 6.08 -3.06
#